data_AF-A0A8S3IUJ1-F1
#
_entry.id   AF-A0A8S3IUJ1-F1
#
_cell.length_a   1.000
_cell.length_b   1.000
_cell.length_c   1.000
_cell.angle_alpha   90.00
_cell.angle_beta   90.00
_cell.angle_gamma   90.00
#
_symmetry.space_group_name_H-M   'P 1'
#
loop_
_entity.id
_entity.type
_entity.pdbx_description
1 polymer ?
#
loop_
_entity_poly.entity_id
_entity_poly.type
_entity_poly.pdbx_seq_one_letter_code
_entity_poly.pdbx_strand_id
1 'polypeptide(L)' 'MSLTVDPHQILYWISNVTITTLNLYANNIGAEGASYLASASSYNTTLTILDLNDNNIGDKGTRYLTNALKHNQ' A
#
# COMPACT_ATOMS: atom_id res chain seq x y z
N MET A 1 -32.89 3.14 -8.80
CA MET A 1 -32.12 1.91 -8.59
C MET A 1 -30.78 2.32 -7.99
N SER A 2 -30.67 2.30 -6.66
CA SER A 2 -29.39 2.62 -5.98
C SER A 2 -28.58 1.33 -5.95
N LEU A 3 -27.46 1.29 -6.68
CA LEU A 3 -26.50 0.20 -6.57
C LEU A 3 -25.71 0.43 -5.28
N THR A 4 -26.26 0.03 -4.14
CA THR A 4 -25.47 -0.05 -2.91
C THR A 4 -24.50 -1.20 -3.07
N VAL A 5 -23.25 -0.88 -3.41
CA VAL A 5 -22.16 -1.85 -3.42
C VAL A 5 -21.96 -2.29 -1.98
N ASP A 6 -22.16 -3.58 -1.71
CA ASP A 6 -21.92 -4.19 -0.42
C ASP A 6 -20.45 -3.97 -0.01
N PRO A 7 -20.16 -3.42 1.19
CA PRO A 7 -18.80 -3.28 1.71
C PRO A 7 -17.99 -4.59 1.71
N HIS A 8 -18.64 -5.75 1.81
CA HIS A 8 -17.98 -7.05 1.69
C HIS A 8 -17.49 -7.31 0.26
N GLN A 9 -18.19 -6.83 -0.76
CA GLN A 9 -17.75 -6.93 -2.17
C GLN A 9 -16.58 -5.98 -2.45
N ILE A 10 -16.52 -4.83 -1.76
CA ILE A 10 -15.37 -3.92 -1.82
C ILE A 10 -14.14 -4.62 -1.26
N LEU A 11 -14.23 -5.23 -0.07
CA LEU A 11 -13.13 -6.03 0.50
C LEU A 11 -12.68 -7.16 -0.44
N TYR A 12 -13.63 -7.83 -1.09
CA TYR A 12 -13.37 -8.88 -2.07
C TYR A 12 -12.61 -8.36 -3.30
N TRP A 13 -12.93 -7.18 -3.83
CA TRP A 13 -12.20 -6.60 -4.96
C TRP A 13 -10.78 -6.19 -4.58
N ILE A 14 -10.59 -5.60 -3.41
CA ILE A 14 -9.26 -5.16 -2.96
C ILE A 14 -8.35 -6.37 -2.66
N SER A 15 -8.93 -7.45 -2.11
CA SER A 15 -8.18 -8.68 -1.81
C SER A 15 -7.85 -9.54 -3.04
N ASN A 16 -8.61 -9.42 -4.13
CA ASN A 16 -8.33 -10.15 -5.39
C ASN A 16 -7.39 -9.41 -6.34
N VAL A 17 -7.02 -8.16 -6.03
CA VAL A 17 -5.95 -7.45 -6.73
C VAL A 17 -4.61 -7.96 -6.17
N THR A 18 -4.16 -9.08 -6.73
CA THR A 18 -2.91 -9.77 -6.37
C THR A 18 -1.70 -9.04 -6.97
N ILE A 19 -1.44 -7.83 -6.50
CA ILE A 19 -0.19 -7.14 -6.83
C ILE A 19 0.92 -7.79 -6.02
N THR A 20 1.72 -8.62 -6.66
CA THR A 20 2.90 -9.25 -6.03
C THR A 20 4.12 -8.36 -6.09
N THR A 21 4.22 -7.49 -7.09
CA THR A 21 5.32 -6.53 -7.29
C THR A 21 4.77 -5.16 -7.63
N LEU A 22 5.17 -4.14 -6.87
CA LEU A 22 4.85 -2.75 -7.11
C LEU A 22 6.16 -1.95 -7.23
N ASN A 23 6.45 -1.44 -8.43
CA ASN A 23 7.60 -0.57 -8.67
C ASN A 23 7.14 0.88 -8.76
N LEU A 24 7.63 1.70 -7.85
CA LEU A 24 7.36 3.13 -7.79
C LEU A 24 8.66 3.95 -7.81
N TYR A 25 9.73 3.43 -8.38
CA TYR A 25 11.01 4.12 -8.54
C TYR A 25 10.84 5.57 -9.05
N ALA A 26 11.51 6.53 -8.41
CA ALA A 26 11.62 7.93 -8.83
C ALA A 26 10.28 8.68 -9.03
N ASN A 27 9.29 8.51 -8.13
CA ASN A 27 7.98 9.18 -8.21
C ASN A 27 7.78 10.34 -7.22
N ASN A 28 8.82 10.74 -6.48
CA ASN A 28 8.76 11.83 -5.49
C ASN A 28 7.58 11.70 -4.49
N ILE A 29 7.31 10.48 -4.01
CA ILE A 29 6.20 10.15 -3.11
C ILE A 29 6.25 10.95 -1.80
N GLY A 30 7.45 11.19 -1.27
CA GLY A 30 7.64 11.89 -0.02
C GLY A 30 7.12 11.13 1.22
N ALA A 31 7.24 11.77 2.38
CA ALA A 31 6.82 11.18 3.65
C ALA A 31 5.29 10.95 3.76
N GLU A 32 4.51 11.83 3.15
CA GLU A 32 3.03 11.76 3.18
C GLU A 32 2.51 10.64 2.28
N GLY A 33 3.02 10.53 1.04
CA GLY A 33 2.70 9.43 0.15
C GLY A 33 3.07 8.07 0.75
N ALA A 34 4.19 7.97 1.46
CA ALA A 34 4.57 6.77 2.18
C ALA A 34 3.59 6.39 3.32
N SER A 35 2.92 7.37 3.94
CA SER A 35 1.85 7.10 4.91
C SER A 35 0.64 6.44 4.23
N TYR A 36 0.26 6.89 3.05
CA TYR A 36 -0.83 6.28 2.29
C TYR A 36 -0.48 4.87 1.80
N LEU A 37 0.76 4.67 1.34
CA LEU A 37 1.25 3.34 0.93
C LEU A 37 1.29 2.35 2.09
N ALA A 38 1.68 2.81 3.29
CA ALA A 38 1.65 2.00 4.50
C ALA A 38 0.22 1.53 4.82
N SER A 39 -0.75 2.44 4.79
CA SER A 39 -2.17 2.11 4.99
C SER A 39 -2.73 1.19 3.91
N ALA A 40 -2.31 1.36 2.65
CA ALA A 40 -2.75 0.48 1.57
C ALA A 40 -2.15 -0.93 1.69
N SER A 41 -0.87 -1.04 2.07
CA SER A 41 -0.17 -2.32 2.22
C SER A 41 -0.76 -3.19 3.33
N SER A 42 -1.35 -2.63 4.39
CA SER A 42 -2.01 -3.44 5.43
C SER A 42 -3.24 -4.21 4.94
N TYR A 43 -3.77 -3.89 3.76
CA TYR A 43 -4.88 -4.61 3.14
C TYR A 43 -4.43 -5.55 2.02
N ASN A 44 -3.15 -5.48 1.61
CA ASN A 44 -2.60 -6.33 0.55
C ASN A 44 -1.65 -7.37 1.16
N THR A 45 -2.16 -8.60 1.31
CA THR A 45 -1.43 -9.75 1.87
C THR A 45 -0.58 -10.50 0.82
N THR A 46 -0.57 -10.02 -0.42
CA THR A 46 0.07 -10.72 -1.55
C THR A 46 1.28 -9.97 -2.10
N LEU A 47 1.49 -8.73 -1.65
CA LEU A 47 2.61 -7.89 -2.06
C LEU A 47 3.92 -8.44 -1.50
N THR A 48 4.76 -8.95 -2.41
CA THR A 48 6.08 -9.51 -2.07
C THR A 48 7.22 -8.53 -2.31
N ILE A 49 7.07 -7.63 -3.29
CA ILE A 49 8.11 -6.68 -3.69
C ILE A 49 7.49 -5.28 -3.80
N LEU A 50 8.08 -4.33 -3.08
CA LEU A 50 7.75 -2.90 -3.16
C LEU A 50 9.04 -2.12 -3.37
N ASP A 51 9.26 -1.62 -4.59
CA ASP A 51 10.41 -0.77 -4.92
C ASP A 51 10.01 0.71 -4.76
N LEU A 52 10.67 1.37 -3.81
CA LEU A 52 10.47 2.77 -3.44
C LEU A 52 11.74 3.60 -3.56
N ASN A 53 12.74 3.11 -4.28
CA ASN A 53 13.98 3.86 -4.47
C ASN A 53 13.73 5.23 -5.13
N ASP A 54 14.54 6.22 -4.76
CA ASP A 54 14.50 7.59 -5.27
C ASP A 54 13.15 8.35 -5.07
N ASN A 55 12.47 8.13 -3.95
CA ASN A 55 11.16 8.75 -3.66
C ASN A 55 11.15 9.83 -2.57
N ASN A 56 12.33 10.23 -2.09
CA ASN A 56 12.47 11.26 -1.05
C ASN A 56 11.59 11.02 0.21
N ILE A 57 11.48 9.75 0.62
CA ILE A 57 10.53 9.31 1.67
C ILE A 57 10.89 9.84 3.07
N GLY A 58 12.19 9.97 3.35
CA GLY A 58 12.73 10.43 4.62
C GLY A 58 12.38 9.54 5.83
N ASP A 59 12.85 9.93 7.01
CA ASP A 59 12.71 9.14 8.24
C ASP A 59 11.26 8.99 8.69
N LYS A 60 10.43 10.00 8.44
CA LYS A 60 9.00 9.95 8.79
C LYS A 60 8.25 8.92 7.92
N GLY A 61 8.46 8.96 6.60
CA GLY A 61 7.85 7.99 5.68
C GLY A 61 8.32 6.56 5.94
N THR A 62 9.61 6.38 6.23
CA THR A 62 10.21 5.07 6.55
C THR A 62 9.56 4.44 7.78
N ARG A 63 9.25 5.24 8.82
CA ARG A 63 8.55 4.76 10.02
C ARG A 63 7.13 4.27 9.72
N TYR A 64 6.39 4.96 8.84
CA TYR A 64 5.07 4.50 8.42
C TYR A 64 5.15 3.14 7.72
N LEU A 65 6.03 3.01 6.73
CA LEU A 65 6.22 1.77 5.97
C LEU A 65 6.66 0.61 6.87
N THR A 66 7.62 0.84 7.76
CA THR A 66 8.12 -0.20 8.68
C THR A 66 7.01 -0.73 9.59
N ASN A 67 6.13 0.15 10.09
CA ASN A 67 5.01 -0.27 10.93
C ASN A 67 3.96 -1.08 10.15
N ALA A 68 3.67 -0.72 8.90
CA ALA A 68 2.75 -1.49 8.06
C ALA A 68 3.31 -2.88 7.72
N LEU A 69 4.60 -2.97 7.37
CA LEU A 69 5.24 -4.24 7.00
C LEU A 69 5.38 -5.22 8.16
N LYS A 70 5.40 -4.77 9.42
CA LYS A 70 5.38 -5.65 10.61
C LYS A 70 4.13 -6.55 10.66
N HIS A 71 3.05 -6.16 10.00
CA HIS A 71 1.76 -6.87 10.01
C HIS A 71 1.59 -7.80 8.80
N ASN A 72 2.53 -7.79 7.85
CA ASN A 72 2.50 -8.61 6.64
C ASN A 72 3.35 -9.88 6.83
N GLN A 73 2.95 -10.73 7.80
CA GLN A 73 3.53 -12.06 8.06
C GLN A 73 2.65 -13.16 7.48
#